data_AF-A0A1L1SQX4-F1
#
_entry.id   AF-A0A1L1SQX4-F1
#
_cell.length_a   1.000
_cell.length_b   1.000
_cell.length_c   1.000
_cell.angle_alpha   90.00
_cell.angle_beta   90.00
_cell.angle_gamma   90.00
#
_symmetry.space_group_name_H-M   'P 1'
#
loop_
_entity.id
_entity.type
_entity.pdbx_description
1 polymer ?
#
loop_
_entity_poly.entity_id
_entity_poly.type
_entity_poly.pdbx_seq_one_letter_code
_entity_poly.pdbx_strand_id
1 'polypeptide(L)'
;MAPPQRCPLCRQTFFCGRGHVYSHKHQRQLKGALERLLPQVEAARRAVRAAQVERYVPEHDRCCWCPCCGCEVRKHLSHGNLTVLHGGLLEHLASPEHKKATNKFWWENKANAQMKEKFLISPQDYARFKKSMVKGLDSYEEKEDEMAAQIREVEQSRQEV
;
A
#
# COMPACT_ATOMS: atom_id res chain seq x y z
N MET A 1 -15.10 -30.24 25.55
CA MET A 1 -15.59 -29.54 24.34
C MET A 1 -14.50 -28.61 23.84
N ALA A 2 -14.24 -28.54 22.53
CA ALA A 2 -13.29 -27.58 21.99
C ALA A 2 -13.81 -26.14 22.21
N PRO A 3 -12.95 -25.17 22.54
CA PRO A 3 -13.38 -23.80 22.77
C PRO A 3 -13.96 -23.18 21.49
N PRO A 4 -14.99 -22.32 21.60
CA PRO A 4 -15.56 -21.61 20.47
C PRO A 4 -14.48 -20.76 19.78
N GLN A 5 -14.35 -20.89 18.47
CA GLN A 5 -13.41 -20.11 17.67
C GLN A 5 -14.16 -19.01 16.92
N ARG A 6 -13.60 -17.80 16.89
CA ARG A 6 -14.21 -16.67 16.17
C ARG A 6 -13.44 -16.41 14.88
N CYS A 7 -14.15 -16.37 13.77
CA CYS A 7 -13.56 -16.00 12.49
C CYS A 7 -13.59 -14.46 12.32
N PRO A 8 -12.45 -13.77 12.14
CA PRO A 8 -12.42 -12.31 11.98
C PRO A 8 -13.07 -11.84 10.67
N LEU A 9 -13.04 -12.66 9.61
CA LEU A 9 -13.68 -12.36 8.32
C LEU A 9 -15.20 -12.51 8.39
N CYS A 10 -15.68 -13.61 8.99
CA CYS A 10 -17.12 -13.85 9.10
C CYS A 10 -17.78 -13.10 10.27
N ARG A 11 -16.98 -12.63 11.24
CA ARG A 11 -17.42 -12.09 12.55
C ARG A 11 -18.36 -13.04 13.31
N GLN A 12 -18.21 -14.34 13.06
CA GLN A 12 -19.05 -15.39 13.62
C GLN A 12 -18.22 -16.35 14.44
N THR A 13 -18.83 -16.81 15.54
CA THR A 13 -18.31 -17.88 16.37
C THR A 13 -18.72 -19.21 15.78
N PHE A 14 -17.78 -20.14 15.65
CA PHE A 14 -18.02 -21.52 15.23
C PHE A 14 -17.50 -22.47 16.30
N PHE A 15 -18.18 -23.59 16.47
CA PHE A 15 -17.98 -24.49 17.61
C PHE A 15 -17.16 -25.75 17.24
N CYS A 16 -16.93 -26.02 15.95
CA CYS A 16 -16.23 -27.23 15.52
C CYS A 16 -15.43 -27.09 14.20
N GLY A 17 -14.18 -27.58 14.23
CA GLY A 17 -13.37 -27.93 13.06
C GLY A 17 -12.96 -26.80 12.11
N ARG A 18 -12.23 -27.17 11.05
CA ARG A 18 -11.84 -26.25 9.96
C ARG A 18 -12.90 -26.17 8.84
N GLY A 19 -14.06 -26.80 8.98
CA GLY A 19 -15.07 -26.85 7.92
C GLY A 19 -15.61 -25.47 7.51
N HIS A 20 -15.69 -24.53 8.45
CA HIS A 20 -16.27 -23.21 8.18
C HIS A 20 -15.52 -22.42 7.09
N VAL A 21 -14.20 -22.60 6.95
CA VAL A 21 -13.39 -21.86 5.96
C VAL A 21 -13.74 -22.27 4.54
N TYR A 22 -14.29 -23.47 4.35
CA TYR A 22 -14.75 -23.97 3.05
C TYR A 22 -16.19 -23.56 2.72
N SER A 23 -16.90 -22.93 3.67
CA SER A 23 -18.27 -22.49 3.43
C SER A 23 -18.32 -21.37 2.38
N HIS A 24 -19.37 -21.39 1.56
CA HIS A 24 -19.60 -20.35 0.54
C HIS A 24 -19.66 -18.94 1.15
N LYS A 25 -20.25 -18.81 2.34
CA LYS A 25 -20.30 -17.54 3.07
C LYS A 25 -18.91 -17.02 3.43
N HIS A 26 -18.04 -17.86 3.98
CA HIS A 26 -16.67 -17.47 4.32
C HIS A 26 -15.89 -17.08 3.06
N GLN A 27 -15.95 -17.91 2.01
CA GLN A 27 -15.24 -17.64 0.75
C GLN A 27 -15.70 -16.35 0.09
N ARG A 28 -17.00 -16.02 0.16
CA ARG A 28 -17.52 -14.72 -0.33
C ARG A 28 -16.98 -13.54 0.47
N GLN A 29 -16.93 -13.65 1.81
CA GLN A 29 -16.38 -12.58 2.67
C GLN A 29 -14.87 -12.40 2.46
N LEU A 30 -14.14 -13.52 2.35
CA LEU A 30 -12.72 -13.53 2.03
C LEU A 30 -12.44 -12.85 0.69
N LYS A 31 -13.18 -13.23 -0.35
CA LYS A 31 -13.09 -12.60 -1.67
C LYS A 31 -13.35 -11.10 -1.59
N GLY A 32 -14.44 -10.68 -0.93
CA GLY A 32 -14.75 -9.27 -0.76
C GLY A 32 -13.70 -8.47 0.01
N ALA A 33 -13.07 -9.07 1.02
CA ALA A 33 -11.97 -8.43 1.76
C ALA A 33 -10.72 -8.24 0.88
N LEU A 34 -10.37 -9.24 0.07
CA LEU A 34 -9.24 -9.18 -0.86
C LEU A 34 -9.52 -8.20 -2.02
N GLU A 35 -10.74 -8.18 -2.56
CA GLU A 35 -11.16 -7.25 -3.63
C GLU A 35 -11.13 -5.78 -3.20
N ARG A 36 -11.28 -5.48 -1.91
CA ARG A 36 -11.12 -4.10 -1.39
C ARG A 36 -9.67 -3.64 -1.38
N LEU A 37 -8.73 -4.55 -1.09
CA LEU A 37 -7.30 -4.23 -1.07
C LEU A 37 -6.69 -4.26 -2.47
N LEU A 38 -7.20 -5.11 -3.37
CA LEU A 38 -6.60 -5.34 -4.69
C LEU A 38 -6.37 -4.05 -5.51
N PRO A 39 -7.32 -3.11 -5.65
CA PRO A 39 -7.09 -1.88 -6.41
C PRO A 39 -5.96 -1.01 -5.84
N GLN A 40 -5.79 -1.01 -4.51
CA GLN A 40 -4.71 -0.29 -3.85
C GLN A 40 -3.35 -0.93 -4.17
N VAL A 41 -3.29 -2.27 -4.18
CA VAL A 41 -2.07 -3.03 -4.52
C VAL A 41 -1.71 -2.85 -5.99
N GLU A 42 -2.69 -2.85 -6.89
CA GLU A 42 -2.46 -2.62 -8.33
C GLU A 42 -1.99 -1.19 -8.60
N ALA A 43 -2.57 -0.19 -7.94
CA ALA A 43 -2.10 1.20 -8.00
C ALA A 43 -0.66 1.33 -7.49
N ALA A 44 -0.36 0.74 -6.33
CA ALA A 44 0.99 0.70 -5.77
C ALA A 44 1.99 0.02 -6.71
N ARG A 45 1.62 -1.12 -7.32
CA ARG A 45 2.48 -1.83 -8.27
C ARG A 45 2.81 -1.00 -9.51
N ARG A 46 1.87 -0.19 -10.01
CA ARG A 46 2.13 0.75 -11.12
C ARG A 46 3.17 1.81 -10.72
N ALA A 47 3.13 2.28 -9.48
CA ALA A 47 4.08 3.27 -8.95
C ALA A 47 5.51 2.73 -8.78
N VAL A 48 5.74 1.41 -8.84
CA VAL A 48 7.09 0.81 -8.73
C VAL A 48 8.06 1.38 -9.78
N ARG A 49 7.59 1.59 -11.02
CA ARG A 49 8.44 2.05 -12.12
C ARG A 49 8.65 3.55 -12.11
N ALA A 50 7.65 4.30 -11.67
CA ALA A 50 7.63 5.75 -11.64
C ALA A 50 6.99 6.20 -10.33
N ALA A 51 7.83 6.42 -9.32
CA ALA A 51 7.39 6.98 -8.06
C ALA A 51 6.93 8.43 -8.31
N GLN A 52 5.76 8.77 -7.76
CA GLN A 52 5.22 10.12 -7.83
C GLN A 52 5.50 10.81 -6.51
N VAL A 53 6.18 11.95 -6.59
CA VAL A 53 6.49 12.81 -5.45
C VAL A 53 5.67 14.08 -5.60
N GLU A 54 4.94 14.42 -4.55
CA GLU A 54 4.10 15.59 -4.49
C GLU A 54 4.34 16.34 -3.19
N ARG A 55 3.94 17.62 -3.16
CA ARG A 55 3.87 18.38 -1.92
C ARG A 55 2.88 17.72 -0.97
N TYR A 56 3.25 17.62 0.30
CA TYR A 56 2.39 17.07 1.33
C TYR A 56 1.09 17.88 1.46
N VAL A 57 -0.02 17.15 1.48
CA VAL A 57 -1.34 17.64 1.88
C VAL A 57 -1.96 16.66 2.88
N PRO A 58 -2.87 17.11 3.76
CA PRO A 58 -3.49 16.23 4.77
C PRO A 58 -4.19 14.98 4.21
N GLU A 59 -4.64 15.05 2.95
CA GLU A 59 -5.23 13.92 2.21
C GLU A 59 -4.27 12.71 2.07
N HIS A 60 -2.96 12.94 2.18
CA HIS A 60 -1.93 11.90 2.06
C HIS A 60 -1.81 11.00 3.29
N ASP A 61 -2.42 11.37 4.42
CA ASP A 61 -2.41 10.55 5.64
C ASP A 61 -3.45 9.42 5.62
N ARG A 62 -4.11 9.21 4.47
CA ARG A 62 -5.05 8.10 4.26
C ARG A 62 -4.39 6.74 4.50
N CYS A 63 -5.10 5.88 5.23
CA CYS A 63 -4.75 4.49 5.44
C CYS A 63 -5.62 3.53 4.62
N CYS A 64 -5.14 2.31 4.41
CA CYS A 64 -5.93 1.18 3.94
C CYS A 64 -5.80 0.00 4.92
N TRP A 65 -6.83 -0.84 4.98
CA TRP A 65 -6.81 -2.03 5.83
C TRP A 65 -6.17 -3.20 5.09
N CYS A 66 -5.17 -3.83 5.70
CA CYS A 66 -4.58 -5.07 5.20
C CYS A 66 -5.26 -6.28 5.86
N PRO A 67 -6.06 -7.10 5.13
CA PRO A 67 -6.69 -8.28 5.71
C PRO A 67 -5.68 -9.37 6.08
N CYS A 68 -4.53 -9.43 5.40
CA CYS A 68 -3.47 -10.39 5.68
C CYS A 68 -2.85 -10.17 7.08
N CYS A 69 -2.60 -8.90 7.41
CA CYS A 69 -1.95 -8.50 8.66
C CYS A 69 -2.95 -8.15 9.75
N GLY A 70 -4.20 -7.81 9.39
CA GLY A 70 -5.20 -7.35 10.34
C GLY A 70 -4.85 -5.99 10.95
N CYS A 71 -4.26 -5.08 10.16
CA CYS A 71 -3.86 -3.75 10.60
C CYS A 71 -4.15 -2.67 9.54
N GLU A 72 -4.17 -1.43 10.00
CA GLU A 72 -4.16 -0.25 9.12
C GLU A 72 -2.74 0.03 8.62
N VAL A 73 -2.64 0.33 7.33
CA VAL A 73 -1.40 0.58 6.62
C VAL A 73 -1.51 1.94 5.94
N ARG A 74 -0.48 2.78 6.09
CA ARG A 74 -0.42 4.08 5.40
C ARG A 74 -0.36 3.85 3.89
N LYS A 75 -1.16 4.60 3.12
CA LYS A 75 -1.10 4.50 1.66
C LYS A 75 0.18 5.14 1.13
N HIS A 76 0.47 6.35 1.56
CA HIS A 76 1.57 7.17 1.08
C HIS A 76 2.71 7.23 2.12
N LEU A 77 3.89 7.66 1.70
CA LEU A 77 5.03 7.91 2.57
C LEU A 77 5.32 9.41 2.60
N SER A 78 5.00 10.06 3.72
CA SER A 78 5.18 11.50 3.90
C SER A 78 6.41 11.81 4.74
N HIS A 79 7.22 12.78 4.34
CA HIS A 79 8.36 13.28 5.10
C HIS A 79 8.50 14.79 4.89
N GLY A 80 8.41 15.56 5.98
CA GLY A 80 8.42 17.03 5.91
C GLY A 80 7.25 17.56 5.07
N ASN A 81 7.57 18.38 4.07
CA ASN A 81 6.62 18.95 3.12
C ASN A 81 6.42 18.09 1.85
N LEU A 82 6.94 16.86 1.81
CA LEU A 82 6.87 15.98 0.64
C LEU A 82 6.12 14.69 0.94
N THR A 83 5.55 14.10 -0.10
CA THR A 83 4.87 12.81 -0.05
C THR A 83 5.21 11.98 -1.29
N VAL A 84 5.63 10.75 -1.06
CA VAL A 84 5.77 9.73 -2.11
C VAL A 84 4.48 8.91 -2.18
N LEU A 85 3.78 9.01 -3.30
CA LEU A 85 2.51 8.30 -3.46
C LEU A 85 2.71 6.78 -3.45
N HIS A 86 1.79 6.07 -2.79
CA HIS A 86 1.82 4.61 -2.61
C HIS A 86 3.05 4.05 -1.88
N GLY A 87 3.97 4.88 -1.40
CA GLY A 87 5.23 4.45 -0.78
C GLY A 87 5.03 3.63 0.49
N GLY A 88 4.11 4.05 1.37
CA GLY A 88 3.80 3.34 2.61
C GLY A 88 3.21 1.95 2.37
N LEU A 89 2.30 1.84 1.40
CA LEU A 89 1.72 0.54 1.04
C LEU A 89 2.77 -0.38 0.39
N LEU A 90 3.63 0.15 -0.48
CA LEU A 90 4.72 -0.63 -1.10
C LEU A 90 5.71 -1.16 -0.07
N GLU A 91 6.10 -0.32 0.90
CA GLU A 91 6.96 -0.73 2.01
C GLU A 91 6.33 -1.88 2.80
N HIS A 92 5.06 -1.74 3.17
CA HIS A 92 4.33 -2.79 3.87
C HIS A 92 4.28 -4.09 3.07
N LEU A 93 3.89 -4.05 1.78
CA LEU A 93 3.74 -5.23 0.94
C LEU A 93 5.06 -5.93 0.62
N ALA A 94 6.19 -5.22 0.70
CA ALA A 94 7.54 -5.75 0.53
C ALA A 94 8.14 -6.31 1.83
N SER A 95 7.53 -6.01 2.98
CA SER A 95 8.07 -6.41 4.29
C SER A 95 8.06 -7.94 4.49
N PRO A 96 9.09 -8.50 5.16
CA PRO A 96 9.10 -9.92 5.51
C PRO A 96 7.95 -10.28 6.48
N GLU A 97 7.51 -9.35 7.33
CA GLU A 97 6.37 -9.49 8.23
C GLU A 97 5.09 -9.73 7.44
N HIS A 98 4.81 -8.90 6.42
CA HIS A 98 3.65 -9.07 5.55
C HIS A 98 3.71 -10.37 4.75
N LYS A 99 4.89 -10.76 4.23
CA LYS A 99 5.05 -12.03 3.53
C LYS A 99 4.69 -13.22 4.43
N LYS A 100 5.16 -13.24 5.67
CA LYS A 100 4.81 -14.26 6.67
C LYS A 100 3.31 -14.25 6.99
N ALA A 101 2.75 -13.07 7.24
CA ALA A 101 1.33 -12.90 7.54
C ALA A 101 0.44 -13.36 6.37
N THR A 102 0.78 -12.99 5.14
CA THR A 102 0.09 -13.41 3.92
C THR A 102 0.14 -14.93 3.73
N ASN A 103 1.29 -15.57 3.96
CA ASN A 103 1.41 -17.03 3.90
C ASN A 103 0.48 -17.72 4.91
N LYS A 104 0.50 -17.23 6.17
CA LYS A 104 -0.37 -17.73 7.23
C LYS A 104 -1.85 -17.52 6.89
N PHE A 105 -2.22 -16.30 6.51
CA PHE A 105 -3.58 -15.92 6.15
C PHE A 105 -4.13 -16.77 5.00
N TRP A 106 -3.34 -17.02 3.95
CA TRP A 106 -3.75 -17.88 2.83
C TRP A 106 -4.03 -19.30 3.28
N TRP A 107 -3.16 -19.86 4.12
CA TRP A 107 -3.30 -21.22 4.61
C TRP A 107 -4.49 -21.38 5.56
N GLU A 108 -4.71 -20.41 6.45
CA GLU A 108 -5.80 -20.42 7.44
C GLU A 108 -7.17 -20.25 6.76
N ASN A 109 -7.29 -19.35 5.79
CA ASN A 109 -8.57 -19.03 5.14
C ASN A 109 -8.83 -19.82 3.85
N LYS A 110 -7.91 -20.71 3.45
CA LYS A 110 -8.00 -21.49 2.20
C LYS A 110 -8.29 -20.61 0.99
N ALA A 111 -7.58 -19.49 0.91
CA ALA A 111 -7.71 -18.54 -0.18
C ALA A 111 -7.17 -19.12 -1.50
N ASN A 112 -7.67 -18.60 -2.63
CA ASN A 112 -7.20 -19.02 -3.96
C ASN A 112 -5.70 -18.73 -4.13
N ALA A 113 -4.91 -19.78 -4.40
CA ALA A 113 -3.47 -19.70 -4.56
C ALA A 113 -3.03 -18.77 -5.72
N GLN A 114 -3.81 -18.72 -6.81
CA GLN A 114 -3.49 -17.87 -7.98
C GLN A 114 -3.52 -16.37 -7.66
N MET A 115 -4.25 -15.98 -6.60
CA MET A 115 -4.37 -14.57 -6.21
C MET A 115 -3.23 -14.12 -5.28
N LYS A 116 -2.51 -15.06 -4.66
CA LYS A 116 -1.53 -14.75 -3.60
C LYS A 116 -0.43 -13.82 -4.05
N GLU A 117 0.17 -14.10 -5.20
CA GLU A 117 1.29 -13.33 -5.75
C GLU A 117 0.91 -11.87 -6.04
N LYS A 118 -0.38 -11.59 -6.27
CA LYS A 118 -0.85 -10.21 -6.48
C LYS A 118 -0.62 -9.35 -5.25
N PHE A 119 -0.76 -9.92 -4.04
CA PHE A 119 -0.64 -9.23 -2.75
C PHE A 119 0.78 -9.21 -2.17
N LEU A 120 1.78 -9.64 -2.94
CA LEU A 120 3.19 -9.62 -2.54
C LEU A 120 3.99 -8.72 -3.49
N ILE A 121 4.90 -7.93 -2.95
CA ILE A 121 5.89 -7.18 -3.72
C ILE A 121 7.23 -7.88 -3.55
N SER A 122 7.89 -8.18 -4.67
CA SER A 122 9.21 -8.82 -4.63
C SER A 122 10.26 -7.83 -4.08
N PRO A 123 11.31 -8.31 -3.40
CA PRO A 123 12.41 -7.43 -2.98
C PRO A 123 13.04 -6.67 -4.16
N GLN A 124 13.05 -7.29 -5.36
CA GLN A 124 13.55 -6.66 -6.58
C GLN A 124 12.67 -5.50 -7.03
N ASP A 125 11.34 -5.68 -7.03
CA ASP A 125 10.40 -4.61 -7.37
C ASP A 125 10.47 -3.48 -6.34
N TYR A 126 10.59 -3.79 -5.05
CA TYR A 126 10.76 -2.77 -4.04
C TYR A 126 12.10 -2.02 -4.16
N ALA A 127 13.19 -2.71 -4.53
CA ALA A 127 14.45 -2.06 -4.84
C ALA A 127 14.36 -1.14 -6.08
N ARG A 128 13.61 -1.53 -7.11
CA ARG A 128 13.30 -0.67 -8.27
C ARG A 128 12.51 0.56 -7.85
N PHE A 129 11.52 0.38 -6.98
CA PHE A 129 10.76 1.49 -6.41
C PHE A 129 11.64 2.46 -5.62
N LYS A 130 12.56 1.98 -4.77
CA LYS A 130 13.50 2.87 -4.06
C LYS A 130 14.35 3.70 -5.03
N LYS A 131 14.80 3.10 -6.13
CA LYS A 131 15.55 3.84 -7.18
C LYS A 131 14.69 4.88 -7.89
N SER A 132 13.44 4.55 -8.23
CA SER A 132 12.53 5.52 -8.87
C SER A 132 12.10 6.62 -7.91
N MET A 133 12.00 6.32 -6.61
CA MET A 133 11.72 7.30 -5.56
C MET A 133 12.83 8.33 -5.41
N VAL A 134 14.10 7.91 -5.37
CA VAL A 134 15.24 8.84 -5.32
C VAL A 134 15.19 9.78 -6.53
N LYS A 135 15.05 9.23 -7.75
CA LYS A 135 14.90 10.04 -8.97
C LYS A 135 13.71 11.00 -8.91
N GLY A 136 12.58 10.54 -8.37
CA GLY A 136 11.39 11.38 -8.23
C GLY A 136 11.57 12.54 -7.25
N LEU A 137 12.39 12.35 -6.20
CA LEU A 137 12.76 13.41 -5.27
C LEU A 137 13.69 14.42 -5.95
N ASP A 138 14.74 13.93 -6.62
CA ASP A 138 15.70 14.78 -7.35
C ASP A 138 14.96 15.66 -8.39
N SER A 139 14.08 15.05 -9.20
CA SER A 139 13.28 15.78 -10.20
C SER A 139 12.20 16.70 -9.59
N TYR A 140 11.83 16.53 -8.33
CA TYR A 140 10.93 17.48 -7.65
C TYR A 140 11.71 18.70 -7.18
N GLU A 141 12.90 18.49 -6.60
CA GLU A 141 13.81 19.55 -6.16
C GLU A 141 14.22 20.46 -7.33
N GLU A 142 14.63 19.86 -8.46
CA GLU A 142 14.97 20.61 -9.69
C GLU A 142 13.83 21.54 -10.15
N LYS A 143 12.57 21.08 -10.09
CA LYS A 143 11.41 21.88 -10.48
C LYS A 143 11.13 23.03 -9.51
N GLU A 144 11.31 22.82 -8.21
CA GLU A 144 11.15 23.89 -7.22
C GLU A 144 12.22 24.98 -7.42
N ASP A 145 13.47 24.59 -7.71
CA ASP A 145 14.56 25.52 -8.00
C ASP A 145 14.32 26.34 -9.28
N GLU A 146 13.83 25.68 -10.34
CA GLU A 146 13.43 26.35 -11.59
C GLU A 146 12.31 27.37 -11.37
N MET A 147 11.27 27.01 -10.61
CA MET A 147 10.18 27.94 -10.26
C MET A 147 10.70 29.12 -9.44
N ALA A 148 11.58 28.87 -8.46
CA ALA A 148 12.18 29.94 -7.66
C ALA A 148 13.06 30.87 -8.53
N ALA A 149 13.77 30.34 -9.52
CA ALA A 149 14.54 31.15 -10.47
C ALA A 149 13.62 32.03 -11.33
N GLN A 150 12.52 31.48 -11.87
CA GLN A 150 11.54 32.23 -12.65
C GLN A 150 10.89 33.36 -11.84
N ILE A 151 10.54 33.12 -10.57
CA ILE A 151 9.98 34.16 -9.70
C ILE A 151 10.98 35.31 -9.52
N ARG A 152 12.25 34.99 -9.22
CA ARG A 152 13.31 36.01 -9.05
C ARG A 152 13.53 36.85 -10.31
N GLU A 153 13.52 36.22 -11.47
CA GLU A 153 13.67 36.91 -12.77
C GLU A 153 12.51 37.88 -13.03
N VAL A 154 11.27 37.43 -12.82
CA VAL A 154 10.07 38.27 -12.96
C VAL A 154 10.08 39.44 -11.98
N GLU A 155 10.52 39.22 -10.74
CA GLU A 155 10.65 40.28 -9.74
C GLU A 155 11.70 41.33 -10.13
N GLN A 156 12.85 40.91 -10.68
CA GLN A 156 13.88 41.84 -11.18
C GLN A 156 13.35 42.68 -12.34
N SER A 157 12.71 42.07 -13.34
CA SER A 157 12.13 42.80 -14.48
C SER A 157 11.05 43.80 -14.06
N ARG A 158 10.35 43.57 -12.95
CA ARG A 158 9.35 44.52 -12.41
C ARG A 158 9.96 45.72 -11.67
N GLN A 159 11.20 45.60 -11.18
CA GLN A 159 11.89 46.69 -10.48
C GLN A 159 12.66 47.60 -11.44
N GLU A 160 12.93 47.14 -12.66
CA GLU A 160 13.65 47.87 -13.71
C GLU A 160 12.74 48.70 -14.64
N VAL A 161 11.41 48.68 -14.42
CA VAL A 161 10.37 49.48 -15.12
C VAL A 161 9.84 50.56 -14.18
#